data_AF-A0A354TAC1-F1
#
_entry.id   AF-A0A354TAC1-F1
#
_cell.length_a   1.000
_cell.length_b   1.000
_cell.length_c   1.000
_cell.angle_alpha   90.00
_cell.angle_beta   90.00
_cell.angle_gamma   90.00
#
_symmetry.space_group_name_H-M   'P 1'
#
loop_
_entity.id
_entity.type
_entity.pdbx_description
1 polymer ?
#
loop_
_entity_poly.entity_id
_entity_poly.type
_entity_poly.pdbx_seq_one_letter_code
_entity_poly.pdbx_strand_id
1 'polypeptide(L)'
;NHEWKHDASLDWHLFLGEEHSGLQKLVKDLNHLYTTRPSLHTKDHEAGGFSWLDANDAENSIFAFARSSPDGDKVYVLVNATPVPRKAYRVGVSEAGSYRELLNSDAAIYAGTGLSAGAGFQAQEKAHQGQPWSVVVDLPPLGVLVLGR
;
A
#
# COMPACT_ATOMS: atom_id res chain seq x y z
N ASN A 1 -1.57 -28.67 3.86
CA ASN A 1 -0.35 -28.03 4.42
C ASN A 1 0.87 -28.87 4.10
N HIS A 2 1.63 -28.45 3.10
CA HIS A 2 2.98 -28.94 2.87
C HIS A 2 3.96 -27.83 3.25
N GLU A 3 4.91 -28.16 4.10
CA GLU A 3 6.06 -27.30 4.36
C GLU A 3 7.09 -27.44 3.22
N TRP A 4 8.02 -26.50 3.15
CA TRP A 4 9.16 -26.63 2.25
C TRP A 4 9.94 -27.90 2.59
N LYS A 5 10.25 -28.69 1.56
CA LYS A 5 11.01 -29.93 1.65
C LYS A 5 12.13 -29.88 0.61
N HIS A 6 13.38 -29.83 1.05
CA HIS A 6 14.52 -29.74 0.15
C HIS A 6 14.64 -30.93 -0.83
N ASP A 7 14.14 -32.11 -0.43
CA ASP A 7 14.15 -33.35 -1.23
C ASP A 7 12.94 -33.49 -2.16
N ALA A 8 12.07 -32.49 -2.24
CA ALA A 8 10.91 -32.49 -3.13
C ALA A 8 10.85 -31.19 -3.94
N SER A 9 10.27 -31.27 -5.14
CA SER A 9 9.93 -30.07 -5.88
C SER A 9 8.86 -29.25 -5.15
N LEU A 10 8.83 -27.94 -5.41
CA LEU A 10 7.68 -27.12 -5.01
C LEU A 10 6.40 -27.61 -5.68
N ASP A 11 5.26 -27.30 -5.07
CA ASP A 11 3.93 -27.66 -5.55
C ASP A 11 3.50 -26.76 -6.74
N TRP A 12 4.22 -26.83 -7.86
CA TRP A 12 4.00 -26.00 -9.07
C TRP A 12 2.61 -26.14 -9.69
N HIS A 13 1.87 -27.20 -9.38
CA HIS A 13 0.50 -27.35 -9.87
C HIS A 13 -0.48 -26.33 -9.23
N LEU A 14 -0.12 -25.74 -8.09
CA LEU A 14 -0.95 -24.76 -7.39
C LEU A 14 -1.13 -23.46 -8.18
N PHE A 15 -0.22 -23.14 -9.12
CA PHE A 15 -0.35 -21.96 -9.99
C PHE A 15 -1.63 -21.96 -10.84
N LEU A 16 -2.29 -23.10 -11.02
CA LEU A 16 -3.54 -23.20 -11.76
C LEU A 16 -4.75 -22.60 -11.01
N GLY A 17 -4.63 -22.38 -9.70
CA GLY A 17 -5.67 -21.75 -8.87
C GLY A 17 -5.60 -20.23 -8.90
N GLU A 18 -6.78 -19.59 -8.87
CA GLU A 18 -6.92 -18.12 -8.89
C GLU A 18 -6.14 -17.44 -7.76
N GLU A 19 -6.23 -17.95 -6.52
CA GLU A 19 -5.56 -17.36 -5.35
C GLU A 19 -4.02 -17.36 -5.49
N HIS A 20 -3.45 -18.47 -5.95
CA HIS A 20 -1.99 -18.61 -6.09
C HIS A 20 -1.47 -17.77 -7.27
N SER A 21 -2.21 -17.72 -8.37
CA SER A 21 -1.94 -16.81 -9.49
C SER A 21 -2.05 -15.34 -9.07
N GLY A 22 -3.05 -14.99 -8.26
CA GLY A 22 -3.25 -13.65 -7.71
C GLY A 22 -2.08 -13.20 -6.82
N LEU A 23 -1.64 -14.07 -5.90
CA LEU A 23 -0.46 -13.82 -5.07
C LEU A 23 0.82 -13.67 -5.89
N GLN A 24 1.04 -14.55 -6.87
CA GLN A 24 2.20 -14.44 -7.77
C GLN A 24 2.19 -13.10 -8.52
N LYS A 25 1.01 -12.68 -8.99
CA LYS A 25 0.83 -11.41 -9.67
C LYS A 25 1.07 -10.22 -8.73
N LEU A 26 0.58 -10.28 -7.49
CA LEU A 26 0.85 -9.27 -6.46
C LEU A 26 2.36 -9.13 -6.22
N VAL A 27 3.09 -10.23 -6.06
CA VAL A 27 4.56 -10.20 -5.88
C VAL A 27 5.25 -9.60 -7.10
N LYS A 28 4.79 -9.93 -8.32
CA LYS A 28 5.33 -9.34 -9.56
C LYS A 28 5.11 -7.83 -9.60
N ASP A 29 3.90 -7.37 -9.31
CA ASP A 29 3.55 -5.95 -9.38
C ASP A 29 4.19 -5.15 -8.22
N LEU A 30 4.36 -5.77 -7.04
CA LEU A 30 5.17 -5.23 -5.94
C LEU A 30 6.64 -5.04 -6.33
N ASN A 31 7.27 -6.03 -6.95
CA ASN A 31 8.65 -5.92 -7.42
C ASN A 31 8.79 -4.82 -8.47
N HIS A 32 7.82 -4.71 -9.38
CA HIS A 32 7.80 -3.63 -10.36
C HIS A 32 7.67 -2.26 -9.69
N LEU A 33 6.74 -2.09 -8.76
CA LEU A 33 6.59 -0.84 -8.01
C LEU A 33 7.86 -0.48 -7.22
N TYR A 34 8.44 -1.44 -6.52
CA TYR A 34 9.67 -1.26 -5.73
C TYR A 34 10.84 -0.79 -6.60
N THR A 35 11.04 -1.39 -7.76
CA THR A 35 12.15 -1.06 -8.67
C THR A 35 11.94 0.23 -9.46
N THR A 36 10.69 0.58 -9.75
CA THR A 36 10.35 1.78 -10.54
C THR A 36 10.12 3.03 -9.71
N ARG A 37 9.96 2.91 -8.39
CA ARG A 37 9.73 4.04 -7.49
C ARG A 37 10.94 4.26 -6.56
N PRO A 38 11.80 5.26 -6.84
CA PRO A 38 12.97 5.57 -6.02
C PRO A 38 12.65 5.82 -4.55
N SER A 39 11.48 6.40 -4.26
CA SER A 39 11.05 6.69 -2.89
C SER A 39 10.90 5.44 -2.04
N LEU A 40 10.80 4.24 -2.62
CA LEU A 40 10.71 2.98 -1.88
C LEU A 40 12.06 2.38 -1.47
N HIS A 41 13.19 2.82 -2.03
CA HIS A 41 14.49 2.17 -1.78
C HIS A 41 15.69 3.12 -1.66
N THR A 42 15.68 4.30 -2.29
CA THR A 42 16.89 5.14 -2.40
C THR A 42 17.36 5.78 -1.08
N LYS A 43 16.46 5.92 -0.09
CA LYS A 43 16.75 6.53 1.22
C LYS A 43 16.55 5.57 2.40
N ASP A 44 16.69 4.26 2.21
CA ASP A 44 16.45 3.27 3.29
C ASP A 44 17.34 3.44 4.53
N HIS A 45 18.52 4.04 4.36
CA HIS A 45 19.48 4.26 5.44
C HIS A 45 19.56 5.73 5.90
N GLU A 46 18.61 6.56 5.47
CA GLU A 46 18.53 7.97 5.81
C GLU A 46 17.28 8.27 6.62
N ALA A 47 17.41 9.04 7.70
CA ALA A 47 16.26 9.41 8.55
C ALA A 47 15.14 10.14 7.78
N GLY A 48 15.47 10.84 6.68
CA GLY A 48 14.50 11.54 5.82
C GLY A 48 13.80 10.66 4.79
N GLY A 49 14.16 9.37 4.68
CA GLY A 49 13.54 8.43 3.74
C GLY A 49 12.20 7.87 4.20
N PHE A 50 11.86 8.05 5.49
CA PHE A 50 10.66 7.51 6.12
C PHE A 50 10.06 8.54 7.09
N SER A 51 8.73 8.64 7.12
CA SER A 51 8.03 9.38 8.17
C SER A 51 6.70 8.72 8.52
N TRP A 52 6.44 8.52 9.81
CA TRP A 52 5.10 8.16 10.28
C TRP A 52 4.10 9.27 9.97
N LEU A 53 2.94 8.89 9.45
CA LEU A 53 1.76 9.76 9.35
C LEU A 53 0.86 9.48 10.55
N ASP A 54 0.62 8.19 10.82
CA ASP A 54 -0.06 7.71 11.99
C ASP A 54 0.57 6.41 12.47
N ALA A 55 1.16 6.49 13.67
CA ALA A 55 1.78 5.35 14.35
C ALA A 55 0.92 4.85 15.53
N ASN A 56 -0.20 5.51 15.83
CA ASN A 56 -0.93 5.34 17.08
C ASN A 56 -2.38 4.85 16.91
N ASP A 57 -2.83 4.58 15.69
CA ASP A 57 -4.16 3.99 15.44
C ASP A 57 -4.20 2.48 15.76
N ALA A 58 -3.79 2.13 16.98
CA ALA A 58 -3.75 0.77 17.49
C ALA A 58 -5.16 0.16 17.62
N GLU A 59 -6.15 0.97 17.99
CA GLU A 59 -7.55 0.53 18.12
C GLU A 59 -8.12 0.00 16.81
N ASN A 60 -7.74 0.60 15.67
CA ASN A 60 -8.15 0.11 14.36
C ASN A 60 -7.10 -0.78 13.69
N SER A 61 -5.93 -0.94 14.32
CA SER A 61 -4.73 -1.62 13.77
C SER A 61 -4.38 -1.12 12.37
N ILE A 62 -4.35 0.21 12.24
CA ILE A 62 -3.98 0.90 11.01
C ILE A 62 -2.59 1.50 11.17
N PHE A 63 -1.77 1.34 10.14
CA PHE A 63 -0.45 1.94 10.07
C PHE A 63 -0.40 2.83 8.83
N ALA A 64 0.01 4.08 8.99
CA ALA A 64 0.18 4.99 7.86
C ALA A 64 1.56 5.66 7.93
N PHE A 65 2.32 5.57 6.85
CA PHE A 65 3.63 6.20 6.74
C PHE A 65 3.90 6.67 5.31
N ALA A 66 4.83 7.62 5.18
CA ALA A 66 5.33 8.09 3.91
C ALA A 66 6.78 7.65 3.70
N ARG A 67 7.14 7.41 2.44
CA ARG A 67 8.50 7.18 1.98
C ARG A 67 8.87 8.25 0.97
N SER A 68 10.12 8.70 1.00
CA SER A 68 10.60 9.82 0.18
C SER A 68 11.89 9.47 -0.54
N SER A 69 12.10 10.03 -1.73
CA SER A 69 13.36 9.97 -2.48
C SER A 69 14.16 11.28 -2.40
N PRO A 70 15.40 11.32 -2.93
CA PRO A 70 16.21 12.54 -3.01
C PRO A 70 15.61 13.65 -3.87
N ASP A 71 14.88 13.29 -4.93
CA ASP A 71 14.22 14.22 -5.87
C ASP A 71 12.90 14.79 -5.34
N GLY A 72 12.47 14.38 -4.14
CA GLY A 72 11.24 14.84 -3.51
C GLY A 72 10.00 14.02 -3.86
N ASP A 73 10.10 12.98 -4.69
CA ASP A 73 8.98 12.03 -4.86
C ASP A 73 8.61 11.37 -3.53
N LYS A 74 7.31 11.17 -3.33
CA LYS A 74 6.75 10.55 -2.13
C LYS A 74 5.69 9.53 -2.49
N VAL A 75 5.72 8.44 -1.72
CA VAL A 75 4.61 7.49 -1.64
C VAL A 75 4.08 7.42 -0.23
N TYR A 76 2.78 7.18 -0.12
CA TYR A 76 2.04 7.09 1.13
C TYR A 76 1.50 5.66 1.23
N VAL A 77 1.91 4.95 2.27
CA VAL A 77 1.55 3.55 2.49
C VAL A 77 0.58 3.49 3.66
N LEU A 78 -0.55 2.83 3.42
CA LEU A 78 -1.59 2.60 4.42
C LEU A 78 -1.82 1.10 4.54
N VAL A 79 -1.77 0.59 5.77
CA VAL A 79 -1.98 -0.82 6.09
C VAL A 79 -3.17 -0.94 7.02
N ASN A 80 -4.19 -1.70 6.63
CA ASN A 80 -5.26 -2.13 7.52
C ASN A 80 -5.02 -3.58 7.94
N ALA A 81 -4.58 -3.80 9.18
CA ALA A 81 -4.28 -5.14 9.68
C ALA A 81 -5.50 -5.86 10.28
N THR A 82 -6.73 -5.42 9.97
CA THR A 82 -7.98 -6.04 10.42
C THR A 82 -8.87 -6.43 9.24
N PRO A 83 -9.76 -7.43 9.38
CA PRO A 83 -10.72 -7.79 8.34
C PRO A 83 -11.88 -6.78 8.20
N VAL A 84 -11.87 -5.68 8.96
CA VAL A 84 -12.91 -4.66 8.92
C VAL A 84 -12.48 -3.55 7.96
N PRO A 85 -13.18 -3.35 6.81
CA PRO A 85 -12.86 -2.26 5.90
C PRO A 85 -13.15 -0.90 6.54
N ARG A 86 -12.39 0.13 6.16
CA ARG A 86 -12.55 1.50 6.70
C ARG A 86 -12.94 2.44 5.58
N LYS A 87 -14.18 2.92 5.64
CA LYS A 87 -14.73 3.84 4.66
C LYS A 87 -14.33 5.28 4.97
N ALA A 88 -14.08 6.06 3.93
CA ALA A 88 -13.75 7.48 4.04
C ALA A 88 -12.61 7.78 5.03
N TYR A 89 -11.60 6.90 5.09
CA TYR A 89 -10.42 7.08 5.91
C TYR A 89 -9.59 8.25 5.40
N ARG A 90 -9.23 9.18 6.29
CA ARG A 90 -8.46 10.37 5.94
C ARG A 90 -6.99 10.13 6.19
N VAL A 91 -6.15 10.48 5.22
CA VAL A 91 -4.69 10.40 5.34
C VAL A 91 -4.05 11.72 4.96
N GLY A 92 -3.06 12.14 5.76
CA GLY A 92 -2.29 13.35 5.52
C GLY A 92 -1.35 13.20 4.33
N VAL A 93 -1.29 14.20 3.46
CA VAL A 93 -0.37 14.28 2.32
C VAL A 93 0.28 15.66 2.25
N SER A 94 1.53 15.72 1.79
CA SER A 94 2.33 16.95 1.92
C SER A 94 1.96 18.05 0.92
N GLU A 95 1.23 17.73 -0.15
CA GLU A 95 1.02 18.65 -1.26
C GLU A 95 -0.42 18.60 -1.81
N ALA A 96 -0.84 19.69 -2.45
CA ALA A 96 -2.07 19.74 -3.23
C ALA A 96 -1.97 18.90 -4.51
N GLY A 97 -3.14 18.54 -5.06
CA GLY A 97 -3.26 17.91 -6.37
C GLY A 97 -3.92 16.54 -6.32
N SER A 98 -3.78 15.80 -7.41
CA SER A 98 -4.33 14.46 -7.55
C SER A 98 -3.33 13.42 -7.09
N TYR A 99 -3.80 12.47 -6.30
CA TYR A 99 -3.11 11.26 -5.92
C TYR A 99 -3.80 10.08 -6.60
N ARG A 100 -3.06 9.01 -6.84
CA ARG A 100 -3.58 7.77 -7.43
C ARG A 100 -3.15 6.58 -6.62
N GLU A 101 -3.95 5.53 -6.71
CA GLU A 101 -3.61 4.19 -6.23
C GLU A 101 -2.49 3.63 -7.11
N LEU A 102 -1.29 3.48 -6.54
CA LEU A 102 -0.16 2.80 -7.19
C LEU A 102 -0.23 1.29 -6.98
N LEU A 103 -0.79 0.85 -5.85
CA LEU A 103 -1.05 -0.54 -5.52
C LEU A 103 -2.19 -0.63 -4.52
N ASN A 104 -3.04 -1.64 -4.70
CA ASN A 104 -4.03 -2.09 -3.73
C ASN A 104 -3.97 -3.61 -3.64
N SER A 105 -3.51 -4.14 -2.50
CA SER A 105 -3.34 -5.59 -2.34
C SER A 105 -4.66 -6.36 -2.31
N ASP A 106 -5.80 -5.68 -2.13
CA ASP A 106 -7.15 -6.25 -2.16
C ASP A 106 -7.82 -6.13 -3.55
N ALA A 107 -7.09 -5.65 -4.56
CA ALA A 107 -7.63 -5.61 -5.92
C ALA A 107 -8.02 -7.01 -6.42
N ALA A 108 -9.12 -7.12 -7.17
CA ALA A 108 -9.63 -8.40 -7.68
C ALA A 108 -8.61 -9.14 -8.56
N ILE A 109 -7.70 -8.41 -9.22
CA ILE A 109 -6.60 -9.01 -10.01
C ILE A 109 -5.59 -9.80 -9.16
N TYR A 110 -5.62 -9.64 -7.84
CA TYR A 110 -4.81 -10.37 -6.86
C TYR A 110 -5.65 -11.37 -6.04
N ALA A 111 -6.87 -11.67 -6.48
CA ALA A 111 -7.87 -12.47 -5.75
C ALA A 111 -8.36 -11.82 -4.43
N GLY A 112 -8.27 -10.49 -4.31
CA GLY A 112 -8.90 -9.73 -3.23
C GLY A 112 -10.37 -9.42 -3.47
N THR A 113 -11.02 -8.73 -2.53
CA THR A 113 -12.44 -8.40 -2.59
C THR A 113 -12.79 -7.37 -3.67
N GLY A 114 -11.78 -6.69 -4.22
CA GLY A 114 -11.95 -5.68 -5.26
C GLY A 114 -12.48 -4.35 -4.72
N LEU A 115 -12.29 -4.07 -3.43
CA LEU A 115 -12.63 -2.76 -2.88
C LEU A 115 -11.67 -1.72 -3.47
N SER A 116 -12.07 -1.10 -4.58
CA SER A 116 -11.34 -0.02 -5.21
C SER A 116 -11.47 1.25 -4.39
N ALA A 117 -10.36 1.94 -4.18
CA ALA A 117 -10.39 3.26 -3.56
C ALA A 117 -10.75 4.37 -4.59
N GLY A 118 -10.89 4.06 -5.90
CA GLY A 118 -11.39 4.97 -6.94
C GLY A 118 -10.34 5.44 -7.95
N ALA A 119 -10.77 6.17 -8.99
CA ALA A 119 -9.93 6.59 -10.14
C ALA A 119 -8.90 7.71 -9.84
N GLY A 120 -8.80 8.14 -8.58
CA GLY A 120 -7.90 9.19 -8.12
C GLY A 120 -8.48 9.97 -6.95
N PHE A 121 -7.62 10.44 -6.07
CA PHE A 121 -7.96 11.16 -4.84
C PHE A 121 -7.50 12.60 -4.96
N GLN A 122 -8.44 13.54 -4.85
CA GLN A 122 -8.10 14.96 -4.82
C GLN A 122 -7.73 15.37 -3.40
N ALA A 123 -6.55 15.96 -3.24
CA ALA A 123 -6.10 16.51 -1.98
C ALA A 123 -6.97 17.71 -1.59
N GLN A 124 -7.41 17.70 -0.34
CA GLN A 124 -8.16 18.78 0.30
C GLN A 124 -7.20 19.58 1.18
N GLU A 125 -7.36 20.90 1.20
CA GLU A 125 -6.63 21.80 2.10
C GLU A 125 -7.15 21.65 3.53
N LYS A 126 -6.89 20.49 4.11
CA LYS A 126 -7.32 20.09 5.45
C LYS A 126 -6.18 19.34 6.09
N ALA A 127 -5.53 19.99 7.04
CA ALA A 127 -4.40 19.43 7.76
C ALA A 127 -4.79 18.15 8.51
N HIS A 128 -3.94 17.13 8.41
CA HIS A 128 -4.15 15.83 9.03
C HIS A 128 -2.80 15.12 9.20
N GLN A 129 -2.61 14.35 10.28
CA GLN A 129 -1.40 13.52 10.48
C GLN A 129 -0.08 14.31 10.28
N GLY A 130 -0.05 15.56 10.76
CA GLY A 130 1.11 16.45 10.63
C GLY A 130 1.39 16.98 9.21
N GLN A 131 0.50 16.73 8.25
CA GLN A 131 0.61 17.20 6.87
C GLN A 131 -0.39 18.33 6.58
N PRO A 132 -0.06 19.27 5.68
CA PRO A 132 -0.93 20.41 5.34
C PRO A 132 -2.17 20.04 4.51
N TRP A 133 -2.10 18.96 3.72
CA TRP A 133 -3.21 18.48 2.89
C TRP A 133 -3.66 17.09 3.37
N SER A 134 -4.82 16.65 2.92
CA SER A 134 -5.28 15.28 3.13
C SER A 134 -6.11 14.74 1.98
N VAL A 135 -6.08 13.43 1.79
CA VAL A 135 -6.97 12.70 0.88
C VAL A 135 -7.88 11.77 1.67
N VAL A 136 -9.02 11.41 1.10
CA VAL A 136 -10.00 10.49 1.67
C VAL A 136 -10.04 9.25 0.81
N VAL A 137 -9.80 8.09 1.41
CA VAL A 137 -9.72 6.79 0.74
C VAL A 137 -10.58 5.75 1.45
N ASP A 138 -11.02 4.72 0.73
CA ASP A 138 -11.57 3.53 1.35
C ASP A 138 -10.44 2.51 1.56
N LEU A 139 -10.15 2.16 2.82
CA LEU A 139 -9.16 1.14 3.14
C LEU A 139 -9.77 -0.26 3.06
N PRO A 140 -9.21 -1.17 2.25
CA PRO A 140 -9.66 -2.55 2.17
C PRO A 140 -9.42 -3.32 3.48
N PRO A 141 -10.13 -4.44 3.71
CA PRO A 141 -9.86 -5.33 4.82
C PRO A 141 -8.54 -6.09 4.60
N LEU A 142 -7.74 -6.28 5.65
CA LEU A 142 -6.45 -7.01 5.58
C LEU A 142 -5.57 -6.58 4.39
N GLY A 143 -5.55 -5.29 4.08
CA GLY A 143 -4.99 -4.80 2.83
C GLY A 143 -4.01 -3.64 2.99
N VAL A 144 -3.21 -3.45 1.95
CA VAL A 144 -2.24 -2.37 1.81
C VAL A 144 -2.60 -1.52 0.60
N LEU A 145 -2.74 -0.21 0.82
CA LEU A 145 -2.81 0.79 -0.23
C LEU A 145 -1.49 1.56 -0.31
N VAL A 146 -1.00 1.74 -1.53
CA VAL A 146 0.11 2.66 -1.81
C VAL A 146 -0.41 3.76 -2.70
N LEU A 147 -0.28 5.00 -2.25
CA LEU A 147 -0.67 6.20 -2.98
C LEU A 147 0.57 6.98 -3.43
N GLY A 148 0.47 7.61 -4.59
CA GLY A 148 1.48 8.56 -5.06
C GLY A 148 0.88 9.53 -6.07
N ARG A 149 1.69 10.49 -6.50
CA ARG A 149 1.33 11.43 -7.56
C ARG A 149 1.50 10.80 -8.95
#